data_AF-A0A8T0EKW5-F1
#
_entry.id   AF-A0A8T0EKW5-F1
#
_cell.length_a   1.000
_cell.length_b   1.000
_cell.length_c   1.000
_cell.angle_alpha   90.00
_cell.angle_beta   90.00
_cell.angle_gamma   90.00
#
_symmetry.space_group_name_H-M   'P 1'
#
loop_
_entity.id
_entity.type
_entity.pdbx_description
1 polymer ?
#
loop_
_entity_poly.entity_id
_entity_poly.type
_entity_poly.pdbx_seq_one_letter_code
_entity_poly.pdbx_strand_id
1 'polypeptide(L)'
;MIGLRREHHHIFVGDLSPEIETTQLREAFAPFGEISDCRVVRDPQTLKSKGYGFVSFVKKVEAENAIATMNGQWLGSRAIRTNWATRKPPANRSQNESSAKPLSFDEIYNQSSPTNCTVYCGGIAQGLTDDLMQKTFSAFGVIQEIRVFKDKGYAFIRFSTKEAATHAIVATHNTEINGQTVKCSWGKEAGDPNNQQQQQVDNQETFQNIAAQYTYPYQQMGYWYPQGYPQMQAGQFMQGMQYPYGQYYGQGFG
;
A
#
# COMPACT_ATOMS: atom_id res chain seq x y z
N MET A 1 -40.92 0.66 -16.30
CA MET A 1 -39.93 -0.20 -16.99
C MET A 1 -38.63 -0.11 -16.22
N ILE A 2 -38.06 -1.22 -15.76
CA ILE A 2 -36.73 -1.22 -15.16
C ILE A 2 -35.68 -1.10 -16.26
N GLY A 3 -34.89 -0.03 -16.25
CA GLY A 3 -33.79 0.13 -17.18
C GLY A 3 -32.68 -0.87 -16.84
N LEU A 4 -32.54 -1.91 -17.65
CA LEU A 4 -31.37 -2.79 -17.61
C LEU A 4 -30.10 -1.94 -17.76
N ARG A 5 -29.39 -1.73 -16.65
CA ARG A 5 -28.02 -1.20 -16.70
C ARG A 5 -27.22 -2.17 -17.54
N ARG A 6 -26.75 -1.73 -18.72
CA ARG A 6 -25.82 -2.53 -19.52
C ARG A 6 -24.56 -2.73 -18.67
N GLU A 7 -24.25 -3.98 -18.35
CA GLU A 7 -23.04 -4.29 -17.60
C GLU A 7 -21.84 -4.23 -18.54
N HIS A 8 -21.03 -3.19 -18.40
CA HIS A 8 -19.81 -3.03 -19.18
C HIS A 8 -18.67 -3.78 -18.49
N HIS A 9 -17.88 -4.50 -19.28
CA HIS A 9 -16.88 -5.46 -18.84
C HIS A 9 -15.48 -4.85 -18.95
N HIS A 10 -14.92 -4.46 -17.80
CA HIS A 10 -13.66 -3.72 -17.76
C HIS A 10 -12.45 -4.66 -17.60
N ILE A 11 -11.44 -4.41 -18.41
CA ILE A 11 -10.12 -5.03 -18.42
C ILE A 11 -9.11 -4.01 -17.88
N PHE A 12 -8.23 -4.45 -17.00
CA PHE A 12 -7.00 -3.74 -16.64
C PHE A 12 -5.91 -4.14 -17.62
N VAL A 13 -5.20 -3.14 -18.16
CA VAL A 13 -4.03 -3.35 -19.04
C VAL A 13 -2.83 -2.68 -18.38
N GLY A 14 -1.92 -3.48 -17.84
CA GLY A 14 -0.68 -3.04 -17.19
C GLY A 14 0.54 -3.20 -18.10
N ASP A 15 1.68 -2.74 -17.59
CA ASP A 15 2.99 -2.84 -18.23
C ASP A 15 3.09 -2.14 -19.59
N LEU A 16 2.22 -1.15 -19.83
CA LEU A 16 2.22 -0.33 -21.05
C LEU A 16 3.55 0.43 -21.19
N SER A 17 4.07 0.49 -22.41
CA SER A 17 5.15 1.42 -22.77
C SER A 17 4.70 2.87 -22.54
N PRO A 18 5.59 3.77 -22.05
CA PRO A 18 5.24 5.16 -21.77
C PRO A 18 4.78 5.96 -23.01
N GLU A 19 5.05 5.47 -24.22
CA GLU A 19 4.64 6.05 -25.50
C GLU A 19 3.20 5.70 -25.92
N ILE A 20 2.54 4.75 -25.25
CA ILE A 20 1.21 4.28 -25.62
C ILE A 20 0.15 5.27 -25.15
N GLU A 21 -0.56 5.88 -26.11
CA GLU A 21 -1.75 6.68 -25.85
C GLU A 21 -3.03 5.83 -25.84
N THR A 22 -4.11 6.44 -25.36
CA THR A 22 -5.46 5.86 -25.41
C THR A 22 -5.86 5.42 -26.83
N THR A 23 -5.37 6.11 -27.88
CA THR A 23 -5.63 5.74 -29.29
C THR A 23 -5.02 4.39 -29.64
N GLN A 24 -3.73 4.17 -29.42
CA GLN A 24 -3.09 2.87 -29.72
C GLN A 24 -3.64 1.75 -28.83
N LEU A 25 -3.96 2.06 -27.56
CA LEU A 25 -4.65 1.12 -26.69
C LEU A 25 -6.04 0.72 -27.25
N ARG A 26 -6.78 1.66 -27.84
CA ARG A 26 -8.07 1.37 -28.48
C ARG A 26 -7.90 0.54 -29.75
N GLU A 27 -6.95 0.90 -30.61
CA GLU A 27 -6.67 0.20 -31.87
C GLU A 27 -6.23 -1.25 -31.63
N ALA A 28 -5.36 -1.48 -30.64
CA ALA A 28 -4.90 -2.83 -30.28
C ALA A 28 -6.01 -3.74 -29.73
N PHE A 29 -7.04 -3.16 -29.08
CA PHE A 29 -8.14 -3.92 -28.48
C PHE A 29 -9.43 -3.96 -29.34
N ALA A 30 -9.54 -3.12 -30.37
CA ALA A 30 -10.71 -3.07 -31.26
C ALA A 30 -11.05 -4.39 -31.99
N PRO A 31 -10.08 -5.25 -32.39
CA PRO A 31 -10.39 -6.53 -33.04
C PRO A 31 -11.17 -7.53 -32.18
N PHE A 32 -11.18 -7.36 -30.86
CA PHE A 32 -11.83 -8.31 -29.94
C PHE A 32 -13.32 -8.04 -29.70
N GLY A 33 -13.83 -6.84 -30.00
CA GLY A 33 -15.22 -6.47 -29.75
C GLY A 33 -15.48 -4.98 -29.63
N GLU A 34 -16.69 -4.63 -29.19
CA GLU A 34 -17.14 -3.24 -29.12
C GLU A 34 -16.60 -2.56 -27.84
N ILE A 35 -15.59 -1.71 -28.00
CA ILE A 35 -15.03 -0.89 -26.93
C ILE A 35 -15.97 0.29 -26.63
N SER A 36 -16.60 0.22 -25.46
CA SER A 36 -17.49 1.25 -24.89
C SER A 36 -16.75 2.39 -24.18
N ASP A 37 -15.59 2.11 -23.58
CA ASP A 37 -14.72 3.08 -22.91
C ASP A 37 -13.27 2.57 -22.95
N CYS A 38 -12.30 3.46 -23.08
CA CYS A 38 -10.88 3.13 -22.99
C CYS A 38 -10.06 4.34 -22.55
N ARG A 39 -9.08 4.14 -21.67
CA ARG A 39 -8.18 5.20 -21.20
C ARG A 39 -6.84 4.67 -20.71
N VAL A 40 -5.75 5.33 -21.08
CA VAL A 40 -4.46 5.21 -20.38
C VAL A 40 -4.49 6.11 -19.14
N VAL A 41 -4.01 5.61 -18.00
CA VAL A 41 -3.95 6.39 -16.77
C VAL A 41 -2.65 7.19 -16.73
N ARG A 42 -2.79 8.50 -16.62
CA ARG A 42 -1.68 9.46 -16.52
C ARG A 42 -1.62 10.05 -15.12
N ASP A 43 -0.46 10.59 -14.80
CA ASP A 43 -0.30 11.44 -13.63
C ASP A 43 -0.90 12.84 -13.87
N PRO A 44 -1.74 13.38 -12.97
CA PRO A 44 -2.43 14.64 -13.21
C PRO A 44 -1.50 15.87 -13.12
N GLN A 45 -0.32 15.77 -12.51
CA GLN A 45 0.63 16.87 -12.42
C GLN A 45 1.66 16.82 -13.55
N THR A 46 2.21 15.63 -13.83
CA THR A 46 3.29 15.48 -14.83
C THR A 46 2.81 15.07 -16.22
N LEU A 47 1.53 14.71 -16.38
CA LEU A 47 0.90 14.15 -17.59
C LEU A 47 1.55 12.88 -18.16
N LYS A 48 2.55 12.32 -17.47
CA LYS A 48 3.23 11.07 -17.87
C LYS A 48 2.31 9.86 -17.66
N SER A 49 2.41 8.87 -18.55
CA SER A 49 1.72 7.59 -18.39
C SER A 49 2.19 6.88 -17.11
N LYS A 50 1.26 6.31 -16.35
CA LYS A 50 1.57 5.46 -15.19
C LYS A 50 1.88 4.01 -15.59
N GLY A 51 1.98 3.71 -16.88
CA GLY A 51 2.24 2.36 -17.39
C GLY A 51 1.04 1.42 -17.31
N TYR A 52 -0.17 1.95 -17.12
CA TYR A 52 -1.39 1.14 -17.15
C TYR A 52 -2.60 1.92 -17.68
N GLY A 53 -3.62 1.19 -18.11
CA GLY A 53 -4.88 1.68 -18.64
C GLY A 53 -6.04 0.73 -18.36
N PHE A 54 -7.21 1.12 -18.84
CA PHE A 54 -8.43 0.33 -18.77
C PHE A 54 -9.12 0.33 -20.13
N VAL A 55 -9.70 -0.81 -20.50
CA VAL A 55 -10.54 -1.00 -21.69
C VAL A 55 -11.85 -1.62 -21.24
N SER A 56 -12.99 -1.19 -21.79
CA SER A 56 -14.31 -1.66 -21.38
C SER A 56 -15.14 -2.12 -22.56
N PHE A 57 -15.50 -3.40 -22.58
CA PHE A 57 -16.30 -4.01 -23.64
C PHE A 57 -17.78 -4.06 -23.29
N VAL A 58 -18.63 -4.00 -24.33
CA VAL A 58 -20.07 -4.20 -24.18
C VAL A 58 -20.39 -5.65 -23.80
N LYS A 59 -19.70 -6.65 -24.36
CA LYS A 59 -19.94 -8.07 -24.07
C LYS A 59 -18.83 -8.71 -23.22
N LYS A 60 -19.21 -9.61 -22.30
CA LYS A 60 -18.27 -10.37 -21.45
C LYS A 60 -17.28 -11.21 -22.25
N VAL A 61 -17.78 -11.92 -23.26
CA VAL A 61 -16.99 -12.83 -24.11
C VAL A 61 -15.91 -12.10 -24.90
N GLU A 62 -16.19 -10.87 -25.34
CA GLU A 62 -15.23 -10.00 -26.03
C GLU A 62 -14.08 -9.62 -25.07
N ALA A 63 -14.40 -9.30 -23.81
CA ALA A 63 -13.40 -9.02 -22.79
C ALA A 63 -12.59 -10.26 -22.37
N GLU A 64 -13.22 -11.43 -22.28
CA GLU A 64 -12.55 -12.70 -21.99
C GLU A 64 -11.52 -13.07 -23.06
N ASN A 65 -11.91 -12.94 -24.34
CA ASN A 65 -11.03 -13.17 -25.47
C ASN A 65 -9.86 -12.17 -25.49
N ALA A 66 -10.14 -10.88 -25.29
CA ALA A 66 -9.11 -9.85 -25.19
C ALA A 66 -8.12 -10.10 -24.04
N ILE A 67 -8.57 -10.54 -22.86
CA ILE A 67 -7.68 -10.95 -21.76
C ILE A 67 -6.81 -12.12 -22.21
N ALA A 68 -7.41 -13.21 -22.71
CA ALA A 68 -6.70 -14.43 -23.06
C ALA A 68 -5.64 -14.23 -24.17
N THR A 69 -5.95 -13.43 -25.21
CA THR A 69 -5.05 -13.23 -26.36
C THR A 69 -4.00 -12.14 -26.12
N MET A 70 -4.35 -11.03 -25.46
CA MET A 70 -3.44 -9.89 -25.31
C MET A 70 -2.49 -9.98 -24.10
N ASN A 71 -2.69 -10.93 -23.18
CA ASN A 71 -1.79 -11.10 -22.05
C ASN A 71 -0.39 -11.55 -22.53
N GLY A 72 0.64 -10.75 -22.25
CA GLY A 72 2.02 -10.99 -22.67
C GLY A 72 2.34 -10.54 -24.11
N GLN A 73 1.39 -9.94 -24.84
CA GLN A 73 1.65 -9.41 -26.19
C GLN A 73 2.45 -8.11 -26.13
N TRP A 74 3.27 -7.87 -27.15
CA TRP A 74 4.06 -6.63 -27.27
C TRP A 74 3.20 -5.48 -27.78
N LEU A 75 3.22 -4.35 -27.07
CA LEU A 75 2.57 -3.10 -27.46
C LEU A 75 3.53 -1.93 -27.23
N GLY A 76 4.10 -1.42 -28.33
CA GLY A 76 5.28 -0.55 -28.27
C GLY A 76 6.50 -1.32 -27.78
N SER A 77 7.34 -0.69 -26.96
CA SER A 77 8.59 -1.27 -26.43
C SER A 77 8.44 -2.32 -25.31
N ARG A 78 7.22 -2.73 -24.91
CA ARG A 78 6.99 -3.64 -23.77
C ARG A 78 5.91 -4.69 -24.05
N ALA A 79 6.05 -5.86 -23.42
CA ALA A 79 4.96 -6.82 -23.27
C ALA A 79 3.94 -6.33 -22.22
N ILE A 80 2.66 -6.37 -22.55
CA ILE A 80 1.56 -5.89 -21.69
C ILE A 80 0.98 -7.01 -20.85
N ARG A 81 0.39 -6.66 -19.70
CA ARG A 81 -0.33 -7.59 -18.84
C ARG A 81 -1.82 -7.27 -18.85
N THR A 82 -2.68 -8.24 -19.16
CA THR A 82 -4.13 -8.04 -19.09
C THR A 82 -4.73 -8.80 -17.90
N ASN A 83 -5.77 -8.25 -17.32
CA ASN A 83 -6.57 -8.93 -16.30
C ASN A 83 -7.98 -8.32 -16.21
N TRP A 84 -8.88 -8.96 -15.46
CA TRP A 84 -10.12 -8.30 -15.08
C TRP A 84 -9.83 -7.04 -14.27
N ALA A 85 -10.46 -5.92 -14.64
CA ALA A 85 -10.29 -4.70 -13.87
C ALA A 85 -11.00 -4.86 -12.52
N THR A 86 -10.22 -4.82 -11.43
CA THR A 86 -10.79 -4.61 -10.11
C THR A 86 -11.38 -3.21 -10.06
N ARG A 87 -12.72 -3.12 -10.08
CA ARG A 87 -13.41 -1.88 -9.71
C ARG A 87 -13.10 -1.61 -8.24
N LYS A 88 -12.02 -0.87 -7.95
CA LYS A 88 -12.02 -0.04 -6.73
C LYS A 88 -13.27 0.84 -6.86
N PRO A 89 -14.24 0.75 -5.93
CA PRO A 89 -15.42 1.61 -6.01
C PRO A 89 -14.93 3.06 -6.08
N PRO A 90 -15.54 3.91 -6.93
CA PRO A 90 -15.08 5.27 -7.08
C PRO A 90 -15.05 5.92 -5.69
N ALA A 91 -13.95 6.59 -5.35
CA ALA A 91 -13.84 7.39 -4.14
C ALA A 91 -14.71 8.65 -4.30
N ASN A 92 -16.02 8.45 -4.29
CA ASN A 92 -17.02 9.49 -4.34
C ASN A 92 -17.84 9.45 -3.06
N ARG A 93 -18.20 10.65 -2.61
CA ARG A 93 -18.77 10.89 -1.29
C ARG A 93 -20.15 10.22 -1.16
N SER A 94 -20.37 9.62 0.00
CA SER A 94 -21.68 9.28 0.58
C SER A 94 -22.49 8.16 -0.09
N GLN A 95 -22.86 7.17 0.74
CA GLN A 95 -24.08 6.34 0.65
C GLN A 95 -24.09 5.24 -0.44
N ASN A 96 -24.49 3.99 -0.19
CA ASN A 96 -24.31 3.11 0.98
C ASN A 96 -24.35 1.65 0.42
N GLU A 97 -23.93 0.65 1.20
CA GLU A 97 -24.28 -0.80 1.14
C GLU A 97 -24.88 -1.40 -0.18
N SER A 98 -24.38 -2.48 -0.77
CA SER A 98 -24.17 -3.77 -0.09
C SER A 98 -23.14 -4.68 -0.80
N SER A 99 -22.03 -4.92 -0.12
CA SER A 99 -21.31 -6.20 -0.17
C SER A 99 -20.65 -6.41 1.18
N ALA A 100 -21.49 -6.38 2.23
CA ALA A 100 -21.12 -6.79 3.56
C ALA A 100 -20.87 -8.30 3.57
N LYS A 101 -19.68 -8.70 3.12
CA LYS A 101 -18.98 -9.73 3.87
C LYS A 101 -18.82 -9.15 5.28
N PRO A 102 -19.28 -9.81 6.35
CA PRO A 102 -18.87 -9.41 7.69
C PRO A 102 -17.34 -9.40 7.70
N LEU A 103 -16.73 -8.39 8.33
CA LEU A 103 -15.28 -8.35 8.51
C LEU A 103 -14.86 -9.68 9.15
N SER A 104 -14.14 -10.54 8.43
CA SER A 104 -13.89 -11.87 8.96
C SER A 104 -12.97 -11.75 10.17
N PHE A 105 -13.23 -12.58 11.19
CA PHE A 105 -12.36 -12.63 12.37
C PHE A 105 -10.89 -12.82 11.95
N ASP A 106 -10.63 -13.74 11.01
CA ASP A 106 -9.29 -14.01 10.49
C ASP A 106 -8.66 -12.80 9.76
N GLU A 107 -9.46 -12.02 9.02
CA GLU A 107 -8.97 -10.84 8.30
C GLU A 107 -8.55 -9.75 9.27
N ILE A 108 -9.32 -9.52 10.35
CA ILE A 108 -8.97 -8.55 11.39
C ILE A 108 -7.83 -9.08 12.27
N TYR A 109 -7.86 -10.34 12.68
CA TYR A 109 -6.83 -10.94 13.54
C TYR A 109 -5.44 -10.85 12.90
N ASN A 110 -5.33 -11.10 11.60
CA ASN A 110 -4.04 -11.07 10.89
C ASN A 110 -3.56 -9.66 10.49
N GLN A 111 -4.30 -8.59 10.78
CA GLN A 111 -3.88 -7.20 10.50
C GLN A 111 -2.92 -6.59 11.53
N SER A 112 -2.72 -7.23 12.69
CA SER A 112 -1.89 -6.71 13.78
C SER A 112 -0.90 -7.76 14.31
N SER A 113 0.15 -7.30 15.00
CA SER A 113 1.05 -8.14 15.78
C SER A 113 0.28 -9.12 16.68
N PRO A 114 0.78 -10.34 16.95
CA PRO A 114 0.16 -11.26 17.93
C PRO A 114 0.04 -10.65 19.34
N THR A 115 0.90 -9.68 19.66
CA THR A 115 0.96 -8.93 20.92
C THR A 115 -0.05 -7.79 21.02
N ASN A 116 -0.63 -7.35 19.91
CA ASN A 116 -1.47 -6.15 19.90
C ASN A 116 -2.88 -6.48 20.40
N CYS A 117 -3.17 -6.09 21.63
CA CYS A 117 -4.51 -6.18 22.23
C CYS A 117 -5.23 -4.81 22.28
N THR A 118 -4.74 -3.78 21.56
CA THR A 118 -5.26 -2.41 21.62
C THR A 118 -6.22 -2.13 20.47
N VAL A 119 -7.46 -1.79 20.80
CA VAL A 119 -8.48 -1.31 19.86
C VAL A 119 -8.51 0.21 19.88
N TYR A 120 -8.41 0.85 18.72
CA TYR A 120 -8.83 2.22 18.49
C TYR A 120 -10.34 2.24 18.22
N CYS A 121 -11.09 3.12 18.87
CA CYS A 121 -12.51 3.39 18.62
C CYS A 121 -12.68 4.90 18.41
N GLY A 122 -13.10 5.34 17.22
CA GLY A 122 -13.31 6.75 16.91
C GLY A 122 -14.65 7.05 16.25
N GLY A 123 -15.04 8.32 16.18
CA GLY A 123 -16.29 8.77 15.56
C GLY A 123 -17.37 9.21 16.55
N ILE A 124 -17.09 9.16 17.86
CA ILE A 124 -18.01 9.59 18.91
C ILE A 124 -17.69 11.05 19.28
N ALA A 125 -18.27 11.99 18.53
CA ALA A 125 -18.05 13.42 18.74
C ALA A 125 -18.81 14.03 19.94
N GLN A 126 -19.82 13.35 20.50
CA GLN A 126 -20.59 13.80 21.66
C GLN A 126 -20.89 12.64 22.63
N GLY A 127 -20.89 12.93 23.93
CA GLY A 127 -21.17 11.92 24.95
C GLY A 127 -20.08 10.84 25.12
N LEU A 128 -18.89 11.04 24.56
CA LEU A 128 -17.76 10.12 24.72
C LEU A 128 -17.23 10.12 26.16
N THR A 129 -17.56 9.09 26.93
CA THR A 129 -17.08 8.87 28.30
C THR A 129 -16.34 7.54 28.44
N ASP A 130 -15.51 7.49 29.47
CA ASP A 130 -14.84 6.28 29.98
C ASP A 130 -15.86 5.20 30.38
N ASP A 131 -16.89 5.53 31.17
CA ASP A 131 -18.01 4.62 31.50
C ASP A 131 -18.71 4.04 30.26
N LEU A 132 -18.99 4.85 29.23
CA LEU A 132 -19.58 4.39 27.97
C LEU A 132 -18.67 3.36 27.27
N MET A 133 -17.38 3.67 27.16
CA MET A 133 -16.41 2.74 26.56
C MET A 133 -16.27 1.46 27.38
N GLN A 134 -16.20 1.56 28.71
CA GLN A 134 -16.16 0.39 29.60
C GLN A 134 -17.40 -0.50 29.37
N LYS A 135 -18.59 0.08 29.44
CA LYS A 135 -19.88 -0.63 29.32
C LYS A 135 -20.09 -1.25 27.94
N THR A 136 -19.70 -0.57 26.86
CA THR A 136 -19.84 -1.11 25.50
C THR A 136 -18.80 -2.21 25.22
N PHE A 137 -17.54 -2.02 25.62
CA PHE A 137 -16.47 -2.93 25.24
C PHE A 137 -16.28 -4.12 26.21
N SER A 138 -16.76 -4.04 27.46
CA SER A 138 -16.64 -5.16 28.43
C SER A 138 -17.39 -6.42 28.03
N ALA A 139 -18.34 -6.32 27.09
CA ALA A 139 -19.06 -7.46 26.52
C ALA A 139 -18.17 -8.38 25.67
N PHE A 140 -17.04 -7.90 25.14
CA PHE A 140 -16.15 -8.66 24.24
C PHE A 140 -14.95 -9.29 24.95
N GLY A 141 -14.66 -8.89 26.19
CA GLY A 141 -13.58 -9.46 27.00
C GLY A 141 -13.12 -8.54 28.13
N VAL A 142 -12.08 -8.98 28.84
CA VAL A 142 -11.51 -8.22 29.97
C VAL A 142 -10.68 -7.05 29.45
N ILE A 143 -11.02 -5.85 29.90
CA ILE A 143 -10.31 -4.60 29.56
C ILE A 143 -9.19 -4.37 30.58
N GLN A 144 -7.98 -4.07 30.09
CA GLN A 144 -6.81 -3.68 30.89
C GLN A 144 -6.68 -2.15 31.04
N GLU A 145 -6.99 -1.39 29.98
CA GLU A 145 -6.81 0.07 29.96
C GLU A 145 -7.85 0.71 29.03
N ILE A 146 -8.42 1.85 29.44
CA ILE A 146 -9.20 2.74 28.56
C ILE A 146 -8.58 4.13 28.59
N ARG A 147 -8.28 4.67 27.41
CA ARG A 147 -7.74 6.02 27.24
C ARG A 147 -8.61 6.83 26.29
N VAL A 148 -9.46 7.68 26.85
CA VAL A 148 -10.44 8.49 26.12
C VAL A 148 -9.86 9.87 25.77
N PHE A 149 -9.99 10.28 24.50
CA PHE A 149 -9.62 11.60 23.98
C PHE A 149 -10.89 12.36 23.56
N LYS A 150 -11.57 12.94 24.56
CA LYS A 150 -12.90 13.57 24.42
C LYS A 150 -12.90 14.66 23.34
N ASP A 151 -11.88 15.52 23.32
CA ASP A 151 -11.74 16.63 22.36
C ASP A 151 -11.57 16.19 20.89
N LYS A 152 -11.19 14.93 20.67
CA LYS A 152 -10.92 14.36 19.34
C LYS A 152 -11.91 13.26 18.94
N GLY A 153 -12.89 12.96 19.79
CA GLY A 153 -13.94 11.98 19.54
C GLY A 153 -13.44 10.54 19.32
N TYR A 154 -12.37 10.13 20.01
CA TYR A 154 -11.86 8.75 19.98
C TYR A 154 -11.33 8.26 21.32
N ALA A 155 -11.22 6.94 21.47
CA ALA A 155 -10.63 6.26 22.60
C ALA A 155 -9.72 5.10 22.14
N PHE A 156 -8.80 4.70 23.00
CA PHE A 156 -8.13 3.40 22.91
C PHE A 156 -8.61 2.49 24.04
N ILE A 157 -8.89 1.24 23.71
CA ILE A 157 -9.32 0.19 24.64
C ILE A 157 -8.33 -0.96 24.51
N ARG A 158 -7.54 -1.22 25.55
CA ARG A 158 -6.62 -2.35 25.61
C ARG A 158 -7.32 -3.53 26.28
N PHE A 159 -7.43 -4.65 25.58
CA PHE A 159 -7.94 -5.90 26.13
C PHE A 159 -6.82 -6.75 26.74
N SER A 160 -7.19 -7.75 27.53
CA SER A 160 -6.27 -8.78 28.02
C SER A 160 -5.79 -9.72 26.92
N THR A 161 -6.62 -9.97 25.91
CA THR A 161 -6.33 -10.90 24.80
C THR A 161 -6.58 -10.26 23.44
N LYS A 162 -5.86 -10.72 22.43
CA LYS A 162 -6.01 -10.26 21.04
C LYS A 162 -7.33 -10.71 20.44
N GLU A 163 -7.81 -11.89 20.84
CA GLU A 163 -9.08 -12.47 20.41
C GLU A 163 -10.25 -11.58 20.84
N ALA A 164 -10.24 -11.09 22.09
CA ALA A 164 -11.23 -10.14 22.59
C ALA A 164 -11.19 -8.80 21.83
N ALA A 165 -9.98 -8.26 21.59
CA ALA A 165 -9.80 -7.06 20.77
C ALA A 165 -10.30 -7.24 19.33
N THR A 166 -10.08 -8.42 18.73
CA THR A 166 -10.54 -8.77 17.39
C THR A 166 -12.06 -8.86 17.34
N HIS A 167 -12.69 -9.57 18.27
CA HIS A 167 -14.15 -9.66 18.39
C HIS A 167 -14.77 -8.27 18.61
N ALA A 168 -14.17 -7.43 19.45
CA ALA A 168 -14.59 -6.05 19.63
C ALA A 168 -14.55 -5.26 18.32
N ILE A 169 -13.44 -5.29 17.56
CA ILE A 169 -13.34 -4.60 16.27
C ILE A 169 -14.41 -5.09 15.30
N VAL A 170 -14.55 -6.42 15.11
CA VAL A 170 -15.54 -6.99 14.18
C VAL A 170 -16.98 -6.62 14.55
N ALA A 171 -17.31 -6.63 15.84
CA ALA A 171 -18.67 -6.38 16.32
C ALA A 171 -19.03 -4.89 16.47
N THR A 172 -18.05 -3.98 16.55
CA THR A 172 -18.29 -2.54 16.76
C THR A 172 -17.90 -1.65 15.58
N HIS A 173 -17.16 -2.16 14.59
CA HIS A 173 -16.83 -1.36 13.40
C HIS A 173 -18.07 -1.04 12.56
N ASN A 174 -18.29 0.25 12.28
CA ASN A 174 -19.46 0.82 11.62
C ASN A 174 -20.81 0.59 12.34
N THR A 175 -20.82 0.29 13.64
CA THR A 175 -22.05 0.32 14.44
C THR A 175 -22.33 1.71 14.98
N GLU A 176 -23.52 1.94 15.54
CA GLU A 176 -23.91 3.22 16.12
C GLU A 176 -23.83 3.17 17.66
N ILE A 177 -23.03 4.08 18.23
CA ILE A 177 -22.98 4.32 19.69
C ILE A 177 -23.51 5.75 19.91
N ASN A 178 -24.55 5.90 20.73
CA ASN A 178 -25.24 7.19 20.97
C ASN A 178 -25.69 7.92 19.68
N GLY A 179 -26.11 7.17 18.65
CA GLY A 179 -26.50 7.74 17.34
C GLY A 179 -25.33 8.28 16.51
N GLN A 180 -24.09 7.88 16.83
CA GLN A 180 -22.90 8.23 16.07
C GLN A 180 -22.23 6.95 15.55
N THR A 181 -21.95 6.91 14.24
CA THR A 181 -21.30 5.75 13.61
C THR A 181 -19.83 5.68 14.05
N VAL A 182 -19.46 4.58 14.71
CA VAL A 182 -18.11 4.39 15.25
C VAL A 182 -17.23 3.57 14.31
N LYS A 183 -15.94 3.87 14.34
CA LYS A 183 -14.91 3.23 13.52
C LYS A 183 -13.90 2.59 14.44
N CYS A 184 -13.96 1.26 14.51
CA CYS A 184 -13.05 0.48 15.33
C CYS A 184 -11.97 -0.16 14.46
N SER A 185 -10.73 -0.11 14.91
CA SER A 185 -9.57 -0.70 14.22
C SER A 185 -8.48 -1.04 15.22
N TRP A 186 -7.39 -1.65 14.78
CA TRP A 186 -6.21 -1.78 15.63
C TRP A 186 -5.66 -0.41 16.02
N GLY A 187 -5.39 -0.25 17.31
CA GLY A 187 -4.63 0.86 17.86
C GLY A 187 -3.14 0.65 17.62
N LYS A 188 -2.38 1.75 17.57
CA LYS A 188 -0.91 1.68 17.61
C LYS A 188 -0.49 1.23 19.00
N GLU A 189 0.39 0.24 19.08
CA GLU A 189 0.93 -0.28 20.35
C GLU A 189 1.66 0.87 21.08
N ALA A 190 1.05 1.38 22.16
CA ALA A 190 1.61 2.45 22.98
C ALA A 190 2.70 1.88 23.90
N GLY A 191 3.89 1.63 23.34
CA GLY A 191 5.00 1.05 24.09
C GLY A 191 6.29 0.79 23.33
N ASP A 192 6.31 0.90 22.00
CA ASP A 192 7.51 0.61 21.21
C ASP A 192 8.39 1.87 21.00
N PRO A 193 9.57 1.99 21.66
CA PRO A 193 10.45 3.13 21.49
C PRO A 193 11.12 3.18 20.10
N ASN A 194 11.00 2.12 19.29
CA ASN A 194 11.74 1.97 18.04
C ASN A 194 11.06 2.60 16.80
N ASN A 195 9.95 3.34 16.97
CA ASN A 195 9.19 3.93 15.85
C ASN A 195 9.16 5.47 15.84
N GLN A 196 10.21 6.12 16.37
CA GLN A 196 10.40 7.58 16.21
C GLN A 196 11.00 7.98 14.84
N GLN A 197 11.28 7.04 13.93
CA GLN A 197 12.11 7.30 12.74
C GLN A 197 11.36 7.24 11.39
N GLN A 198 10.03 7.36 11.38
CA GLN A 198 9.24 7.43 10.13
C GLN A 198 8.27 8.63 10.08
N GLN A 199 8.66 9.77 10.65
CA GLN A 199 7.92 11.02 10.52
C GLN A 199 8.81 12.24 10.22
N GLN A 200 9.86 12.06 9.39
CA GLN A 200 10.67 13.18 8.90
C GLN A 200 11.44 12.89 7.59
N VAL A 201 10.73 12.58 6.49
CA VAL A 201 11.29 12.63 5.12
C VAL A 201 10.26 13.23 4.14
N ASP A 202 9.80 14.44 4.44
CA ASP A 202 9.04 15.29 3.52
C ASP A 202 9.35 16.77 3.80
N ASN A 203 10.58 17.18 3.47
CA ASN A 203 10.93 18.55 3.08
C ASN A 203 12.40 18.62 2.63
N GLN A 204 12.65 19.45 1.61
CA GLN A 204 13.93 19.77 0.93
C GLN A 204 14.31 18.92 -0.28
N GLU A 205 13.58 19.02 -1.40
CA GLU A 205 14.16 18.98 -2.77
C GLU A 205 13.21 19.63 -3.82
N THR A 206 13.02 20.95 -3.77
CA THR A 206 12.58 21.77 -4.93
C THR A 206 12.99 23.23 -4.70
N PHE A 207 13.34 23.93 -5.79
CA PHE A 207 14.00 25.25 -5.84
C PHE A 207 15.50 25.21 -5.47
N GLN A 208 16.45 25.60 -6.33
CA GLN A 208 16.37 26.31 -7.61
C GLN A 208 17.44 25.80 -8.61
N ASN A 209 17.07 25.79 -9.90
CA ASN A 209 18.01 25.64 -11.01
C ASN A 209 18.21 27.02 -11.64
N ILE A 210 19.35 27.67 -11.37
CA ILE A 210 19.86 28.80 -12.15
C ILE A 210 21.35 28.58 -12.37
N ALA A 211 21.74 28.32 -13.62
CA ALA A 211 23.12 28.23 -14.02
C ALA A 211 23.67 29.61 -14.42
N ALA A 212 24.67 30.09 -13.70
CA ALA A 212 25.61 31.16 -14.08
C ALA A 212 26.94 30.84 -13.38
N GLN A 213 27.95 30.35 -14.11
CA GLN A 213 29.04 31.15 -14.70
C GLN A 213 29.99 31.82 -13.68
N TYR A 214 31.31 31.68 -13.93
CA TYR A 214 32.44 32.29 -13.23
C TYR A 214 32.72 31.77 -11.78
N THR A 215 33.94 31.82 -11.20
CA THR A 215 35.32 31.82 -11.74
C THR A 215 36.35 31.62 -10.59
N TYR A 216 37.32 30.70 -10.75
CA TYR A 216 38.66 30.68 -10.12
C TYR A 216 38.85 30.66 -8.55
N PRO A 217 40.07 30.40 -8.00
CA PRO A 217 40.24 29.57 -6.78
C PRO A 217 41.08 30.21 -5.64
N TYR A 218 41.30 29.48 -4.53
CA TYR A 218 42.54 29.41 -3.68
C TYR A 218 42.22 28.40 -2.53
N GLN A 219 42.99 27.37 -2.18
CA GLN A 219 44.35 27.27 -1.61
C GLN A 219 44.57 27.80 -0.16
N GLN A 220 44.89 26.86 0.75
CA GLN A 220 46.02 26.88 1.71
C GLN A 220 45.76 26.93 3.26
N MET A 221 46.16 25.82 3.92
CA MET A 221 46.75 25.62 5.28
C MET A 221 46.08 26.11 6.60
N GLY A 222 46.26 25.28 7.65
CA GLY A 222 46.09 25.66 9.06
C GLY A 222 46.17 24.45 10.02
N TYR A 223 47.32 24.23 10.66
CA TYR A 223 47.59 23.07 11.55
C TYR A 223 47.17 23.30 13.02
N TRP A 224 46.74 22.24 13.72
CA TRP A 224 47.10 22.00 15.13
C TRP A 224 46.93 20.53 15.55
N TYR A 225 47.91 20.01 16.31
CA TYR A 225 47.93 18.71 17.02
C TYR A 225 48.86 18.86 18.24
N PRO A 226 48.66 18.17 19.38
CA PRO A 226 49.07 16.76 19.55
C PRO A 226 48.10 15.97 20.50
N GLN A 227 48.34 14.77 21.08
CA GLN A 227 49.38 13.71 21.11
C GLN A 227 48.70 12.39 21.54
N GLY A 228 49.34 11.21 21.44
CA GLY A 228 48.84 9.93 22.00
C GLY A 228 49.21 8.67 21.19
N TYR A 229 50.35 8.06 21.52
CA TYR A 229 51.06 6.93 20.88
C TYR A 229 50.64 5.53 21.45
N PRO A 230 51.21 4.34 21.05
CA PRO A 230 52.11 3.96 19.93
C PRO A 230 51.75 2.65 19.13
N GLN A 231 52.45 2.39 18.00
CA GLN A 231 52.93 1.11 17.37
C GLN A 231 52.05 -0.18 17.29
N MET A 232 52.23 -1.14 16.36
CA MET A 232 53.35 -1.58 15.49
C MET A 232 52.85 -1.87 14.04
N GLN A 233 53.53 -1.39 12.99
CA GLN A 233 54.57 -2.05 12.15
C GLN A 233 54.08 -3.16 11.19
N ALA A 234 54.48 -3.04 9.91
CA ALA A 234 54.01 -3.86 8.78
C ALA A 234 55.06 -4.84 8.24
N GLY A 235 54.58 -5.90 7.59
CA GLY A 235 55.31 -6.79 6.67
C GLY A 235 54.28 -7.65 5.91
N GLN A 236 54.18 -7.60 4.58
CA GLN A 236 55.09 -8.09 3.54
C GLN A 236 54.76 -9.53 3.07
N PHE A 237 54.36 -9.60 1.79
CA PHE A 237 54.45 -10.69 0.80
C PHE A 237 53.65 -12.02 0.87
N MET A 238 53.40 -12.52 -0.36
CA MET A 238 53.12 -13.88 -0.86
C MET A 238 51.75 -14.58 -0.71
N GLN A 239 51.09 -14.65 -1.87
CA GLN A 239 50.91 -15.89 -2.66
C GLN A 239 49.97 -16.99 -2.11
N GLY A 240 48.73 -16.92 -2.61
CA GLY A 240 48.07 -18.06 -3.27
C GLY A 240 47.49 -19.18 -2.41
N MET A 241 46.15 -19.34 -2.47
CA MET A 241 45.56 -20.68 -2.46
C MET A 241 44.38 -20.80 -3.41
N GLN A 242 44.25 -22.03 -3.90
CA GLN A 242 43.41 -22.51 -4.99
C GLN A 242 42.16 -23.18 -4.42
N TYR A 243 40.96 -22.84 -4.92
CA TYR A 243 39.71 -23.50 -4.51
C TYR A 243 39.36 -24.64 -5.48
N PRO A 244 39.14 -25.89 -4.99
CA PRO A 244 38.62 -26.97 -5.82
C PRO A 244 37.09 -26.97 -5.86
N TYR A 245 36.51 -27.13 -7.06
CA TYR A 245 35.08 -27.33 -7.27
C TYR A 245 34.72 -28.82 -7.13
N GLY A 246 33.70 -29.12 -6.33
CA GLY A 246 33.18 -30.48 -6.17
C GLY A 246 32.18 -30.84 -7.26
N GLN A 247 32.46 -31.90 -8.02
CA GLN A 247 31.52 -32.54 -8.95
C GLN A 247 30.80 -33.70 -8.25
N TYR A 248 29.50 -33.89 -8.53
CA TYR A 248 28.79 -35.12 -8.19
C TYR A 248 27.95 -35.63 -9.36
N TYR A 249 27.95 -36.95 -9.49
CA TYR A 249 27.41 -37.84 -10.53
C TYR A 249 25.86 -37.77 -10.61
N GLY A 250 25.16 -38.22 -11.66
CA GLY A 250 25.54 -38.92 -12.90
C GLY A 250 24.34 -39.71 -13.48
N GLN A 251 24.52 -40.38 -14.64
CA GLN A 251 23.53 -41.18 -15.39
C GLN A 251 22.35 -40.40 -16.05
N GLY A 252 21.77 -40.86 -17.17
CA GLY A 252 22.11 -41.99 -18.05
C GLY A 252 21.02 -42.18 -19.12
N PHE A 253 21.41 -42.53 -20.35
CA PHE A 253 20.48 -42.87 -21.45
C PHE A 253 20.71 -44.33 -21.88
N GLY A 254 19.63 -45.05 -22.20
CA GLY A 254 19.63 -46.45 -22.63
C GLY A 254 18.27 -47.08 -22.43
#